data_AF-A0A3N1U4Y6-F1
#
_entry.id   AF-A0A3N1U4Y6-F1
#
_cell.length_a   1.000
_cell.length_b   1.000
_cell.length_c   1.000
_cell.angle_alpha   90.00
_cell.angle_beta   90.00
_cell.angle_gamma   90.00
#
_symmetry.space_group_name_H-M   'P 1'
#
loop_
_entity.id
_entity.type
_entity.pdbx_description
1 polymer ?
#
loop_
_entity_poly.entity_id
_entity_poly.type
_entity_poly.pdbx_seq_one_letter_code
_entity_poly.pdbx_strand_id
1 'polypeptide(L)'
;MIRSGSIGLRARHESDVQVLQSELYDDVVTRSRADSRPWQPIAPGSTHSPYTIAEPSDGAACFSVVELSAQELAGEALLWGIDSHNRTAHLGISLRPDFRGRNLGTDVVRALCEYGFVVRGLQRLQIETLSDNLPMIKAAARSGFTLEGTLRRSAWVYGAFADEVILGLLSEEWKPQS
;
A
#
# COMPACT_ATOMS: atom_id res chain seq x y z
N MET A 1 -10.26 11.36 -8.11
CA MET A 1 -10.15 10.67 -6.81
C MET A 1 -10.94 9.38 -6.93
N ILE A 2 -10.33 8.25 -6.58
CA ILE A 2 -10.98 6.92 -6.56
C ILE A 2 -11.52 6.72 -5.15
N ARG A 3 -12.77 6.29 -4.98
CA ARG A 3 -13.43 6.25 -3.68
C ARG A 3 -13.88 4.84 -3.36
N SER A 4 -13.69 4.43 -2.11
CA SER A 4 -14.24 3.17 -1.59
C SER A 4 -14.57 3.37 -0.12
N GLY A 5 -15.80 3.05 0.28
CA GLY A 5 -16.25 3.21 1.67
C GLY A 5 -15.95 4.61 2.23
N SER A 6 -15.14 4.65 3.29
CA SER A 6 -14.78 5.89 3.99
C SER A 6 -13.50 6.57 3.49
N ILE A 7 -12.84 6.06 2.44
CA ILE A 7 -11.58 6.62 1.92
C ILE A 7 -11.67 7.09 0.48
N GLY A 8 -10.76 8.01 0.12
CA GLY A 8 -10.46 8.42 -1.24
C GLY A 8 -8.97 8.35 -1.55
N LEU A 9 -8.61 7.82 -2.72
CA LEU A 9 -7.28 7.88 -3.29
C LEU A 9 -7.15 9.09 -4.21
N ARG A 10 -6.16 9.95 -3.96
CA ARG A 10 -5.84 11.09 -4.81
C ARG A 10 -4.34 11.18 -5.08
N ALA A 11 -3.98 11.99 -6.08
CA ALA A 11 -2.61 12.38 -6.31
C ALA A 11 -2.02 13.01 -5.04
N ARG A 12 -0.73 12.75 -4.81
CA ARG A 12 0.00 13.28 -3.66
C ARG A 12 0.23 14.79 -3.83
N HIS A 13 -0.04 15.54 -2.77
CA HIS A 13 0.23 16.98 -2.72
C HIS A 13 1.52 17.22 -1.93
N GLU A 14 2.17 18.36 -2.15
CA GLU A 14 3.43 18.70 -1.46
C GLU A 14 3.25 18.72 0.06
N SER A 15 2.09 19.20 0.53
CA SER A 15 1.72 19.23 1.94
C SER A 15 1.62 17.84 2.58
N ASP A 16 1.39 16.78 1.78
CA ASP A 16 1.29 15.41 2.31
C ASP A 16 2.66 14.85 2.66
N VAL A 17 3.71 15.27 1.94
CA VAL A 17 5.06 14.68 2.01
C VAL A 17 5.60 14.78 3.43
N GLN A 18 5.47 15.95 4.06
CA GLN A 18 5.97 16.17 5.41
C GLN A 18 5.24 15.29 6.43
N VAL A 19 3.91 15.15 6.32
CA VAL A 19 3.10 14.34 7.24
C VAL A 19 3.40 12.86 7.08
N LEU A 20 3.48 12.37 5.84
CA LEU A 20 3.83 10.97 5.57
C LEU A 20 5.24 10.65 6.06
N GLN A 21 6.19 11.56 5.89
CA GLN A 21 7.54 11.38 6.41
C GLN A 21 7.55 11.26 7.93
N SER A 22 6.96 12.24 8.64
CA SER A 22 6.97 12.26 10.10
C SER A 22 6.21 11.09 10.74
N GLU A 23 5.11 10.64 10.12
CA GLU A 23 4.24 9.64 10.74
C GLU A 23 4.41 8.22 10.21
N LEU A 24 5.01 8.04 9.03
CA LEU A 24 5.20 6.72 8.43
C LEU A 24 6.68 6.36 8.25
N TYR A 25 7.52 7.29 7.78
CA TYR A 25 8.94 6.99 7.55
C TYR A 25 9.77 7.03 8.83
N ASP A 26 9.50 8.02 9.68
CA ASP A 26 10.25 8.22 10.93
C ASP A 26 9.81 7.24 12.04
N ASP A 27 8.67 6.56 11.87
CA ASP A 27 8.34 5.34 12.62
C ASP A 27 9.19 4.17 12.10
N VAL A 28 10.47 4.14 12.52
CA VAL A 28 11.46 3.13 12.10
C VAL A 28 10.94 1.71 12.33
N VAL A 29 10.16 1.51 13.42
CA VAL A 29 9.63 0.20 13.81
C VAL A 29 8.64 -0.31 12.79
N THR A 30 7.65 0.50 12.48
CA THR A 30 6.68 0.13 11.44
C THR A 30 7.35 0.09 10.07
N ARG A 31 8.23 1.05 9.73
CA ARG A 31 8.87 1.12 8.41
C ARG A 31 9.70 -0.12 8.10
N SER A 32 10.51 -0.60 9.04
CA SER A 32 11.35 -1.80 8.79
C SER A 32 10.55 -3.10 8.75
N ARG A 33 9.25 -3.07 9.08
CA ARG A 33 8.33 -4.20 8.89
C ARG A 33 7.54 -4.12 7.58
N ALA A 34 7.53 -2.96 6.93
CA ALA A 34 6.71 -2.66 5.76
C ALA A 34 7.52 -2.45 4.48
N ASP A 35 8.85 -2.28 4.58
CA ASP A 35 9.76 -2.06 3.45
C ASP A 35 10.74 -3.22 3.31
N SER A 36 11.12 -3.53 2.07
CA SER A 36 12.17 -4.50 1.74
C SER A 36 13.57 -3.89 1.83
N ARG A 37 13.67 -2.56 1.94
CA ARG A 37 14.92 -1.80 2.05
C ARG A 37 15.17 -1.40 3.51
N PRO A 38 16.44 -1.36 3.94
CA PRO A 38 16.77 -0.85 5.26
C PRO A 38 16.36 0.62 5.38
N TRP A 39 15.81 0.99 6.53
CA TRP A 39 15.59 2.39 6.87
C TRP A 39 16.92 3.16 6.87
N GLN A 40 16.89 4.42 6.45
CA GLN A 40 18.06 5.29 6.44
C GLN A 40 17.72 6.62 7.13
N PRO A 41 18.61 7.17 7.96
CA PRO A 41 18.39 8.48 8.55
C PRO A 41 18.40 9.54 7.46
N ILE A 42 17.34 10.36 7.42
CA ILE A 42 17.26 11.55 6.58
C ILE A 42 17.62 12.76 7.44
N ALA A 43 18.63 13.52 7.02
CA ALA A 43 19.08 14.69 7.76
C ALA A 43 17.99 15.78 7.79
N PRO A 44 17.83 16.52 8.90
CA PRO A 44 16.95 17.68 8.95
C PRO A 44 17.28 18.68 7.83
N GLY A 45 16.25 19.19 7.14
CA GLY A 45 16.41 20.11 6.01
C GLY A 45 16.80 19.45 4.68
N SER A 46 16.99 18.12 4.65
CA SER A 46 17.10 17.37 3.39
C SER A 46 15.79 17.47 2.59
N THR A 47 15.91 17.63 1.27
CA THR A 47 14.78 17.52 0.34
C THR A 47 14.47 16.08 -0.05
N HIS A 48 15.32 15.14 0.36
CA HIS A 48 15.12 13.72 0.09
C HIS A 48 14.00 13.17 0.99
N SER A 49 12.99 12.57 0.38
CA SER A 49 11.93 11.83 1.04
C SER A 49 11.49 10.69 0.14
N PRO A 50 11.18 9.48 0.66
CA PRO A 50 10.54 8.44 -0.14
C PRO A 50 9.13 8.84 -0.59
N TYR A 51 8.58 9.90 0.00
CA TYR A 51 7.25 10.42 -0.32
C TYR A 51 7.26 11.59 -1.31
N THR A 52 8.43 12.07 -1.73
CA THR A 52 8.56 13.12 -2.73
C THR A 52 7.70 12.81 -3.95
N ILE A 53 7.01 13.82 -4.47
CA ILE A 53 6.19 13.69 -5.67
C ILE A 53 7.14 13.38 -6.84
N ALA A 54 6.95 12.20 -7.43
CA ALA A 54 7.64 11.80 -8.64
C ALA A 54 6.80 12.14 -9.86
N GLU A 55 7.46 12.31 -11.02
CA GLU A 55 6.76 12.34 -12.29
C GLU A 55 5.99 11.02 -12.51
N PRO A 56 4.81 11.07 -13.13
CA PRO A 56 4.06 9.86 -13.47
C PRO A 56 4.93 8.87 -14.26
N SER A 57 4.82 7.58 -13.93
CA SER A 57 5.51 6.51 -14.64
C SER A 57 4.57 5.37 -14.93
N ASP A 58 4.86 4.58 -15.96
CA ASP A 58 4.06 3.40 -16.27
C ASP A 58 4.26 2.26 -15.25
N GLY A 59 5.42 2.23 -14.59
CA GLY A 59 5.82 1.15 -13.68
C GLY A 59 5.31 1.27 -12.23
N ALA A 60 4.83 2.44 -11.83
CA ALA A 60 4.30 2.66 -10.48
C ALA A 60 3.28 3.81 -10.43
N ALA A 61 2.34 3.71 -9.50
CA ALA A 61 1.36 4.75 -9.18
C ALA A 61 1.24 4.91 -7.67
N CYS A 62 1.57 6.10 -7.16
CA CYS A 62 1.51 6.44 -5.75
C CYS A 62 0.34 7.39 -5.46
N PHE A 63 -0.34 7.15 -4.34
CA PHE A 63 -1.52 7.91 -3.91
C PHE A 63 -1.38 8.36 -2.47
N SER A 64 -2.00 9.49 -2.18
CA SER A 64 -2.39 9.86 -0.82
C SER A 64 -3.77 9.29 -0.53
N VAL A 65 -3.91 8.67 0.64
CA VAL A 65 -5.19 8.16 1.16
C VAL A 65 -5.81 9.25 2.01
N VAL A 66 -7.06 9.61 1.75
CA VAL A 66 -7.82 10.61 2.51
C VAL A 66 -9.02 9.94 3.15
N GLU A 67 -9.21 10.12 4.45
CA GLU A 67 -10.46 9.75 5.14
C GLU A 67 -11.52 10.82 4.83
N LEU A 68 -12.66 10.38 4.29
CA LEU A 68 -13.61 11.28 3.64
C LEU A 68 -14.45 12.11 4.61
N SER A 69 -14.70 11.65 5.84
CA SER A 69 -15.55 12.40 6.78
C SER A 69 -14.84 13.64 7.33
N ALA A 70 -13.56 13.51 7.69
CA ALA A 70 -12.73 14.60 8.21
C ALA A 70 -11.92 15.31 7.12
N GLN A 71 -11.89 14.77 5.90
CA GLN A 71 -11.00 15.23 4.81
C GLN A 71 -9.52 15.23 5.23
N GLU A 72 -9.13 14.26 6.06
CA GLU A 72 -7.79 14.17 6.63
C GLU A 72 -6.95 13.14 5.88
N LEU A 73 -5.66 13.45 5.68
CA LEU A 73 -4.71 12.51 5.11
C LEU A 73 -4.58 11.30 6.03
N ALA A 74 -5.04 10.13 5.62
CA ALA A 74 -4.98 8.92 6.44
C ALA A 74 -3.70 8.09 6.23
N GLY A 75 -2.98 8.32 5.12
CA GLY A 75 -1.75 7.59 4.80
C GLY A 75 -1.44 7.56 3.31
N GLU A 76 -0.79 6.49 2.87
CA GLU A 76 -0.43 6.26 1.48
C GLU A 76 -0.91 4.92 0.95
N ALA A 77 -0.98 4.85 -0.38
CA ALA A 77 -1.30 3.66 -1.14
C ALA A 77 -0.49 3.66 -2.43
N LEU A 78 -0.07 2.50 -2.92
CA LEU A 78 0.70 2.40 -4.15
C LEU A 78 0.42 1.12 -4.92
N LEU A 79 0.54 1.21 -6.25
CA LEU A 79 0.84 0.09 -7.13
C LEU A 79 2.29 0.21 -7.61
N TRP A 80 3.03 -0.89 -7.65
CA TRP A 80 4.38 -0.95 -8.23
C TRP A 80 4.61 -2.26 -8.96
N GLY A 81 5.74 -2.33 -9.67
CA GLY A 81 6.08 -3.50 -10.48
C GLY A 81 5.04 -3.71 -11.58
N ILE A 82 4.49 -2.62 -12.12
CA ILE A 82 3.43 -2.72 -13.12
C ILE A 82 4.05 -3.24 -14.41
N ASP A 83 3.64 -4.45 -14.77
CA ASP A 83 3.99 -5.12 -16.01
C ASP A 83 2.81 -5.00 -16.97
N SER A 84 2.98 -4.20 -18.03
CA SER A 84 1.93 -3.99 -19.03
C SER A 84 1.77 -5.16 -20.00
N HIS A 85 2.79 -5.99 -20.17
CA HIS A 85 2.74 -7.18 -21.01
C HIS A 85 1.96 -8.29 -20.31
N ASN A 86 2.34 -8.62 -19.08
CA ASN A 86 1.70 -9.65 -18.26
C ASN A 86 0.45 -9.14 -17.52
N ARG A 87 0.22 -7.82 -17.56
CA ARG A 87 -0.91 -7.13 -16.93
C ARG A 87 -0.97 -7.39 -15.41
N THR A 88 0.17 -7.29 -14.74
CA THR A 88 0.26 -7.56 -13.29
C THR A 88 0.82 -6.37 -12.53
N ALA A 89 0.50 -6.27 -11.23
CA ALA A 89 1.13 -5.32 -10.33
C ALA A 89 1.07 -5.81 -8.88
N HIS A 90 1.97 -5.28 -8.06
CA HIS A 90 1.89 -5.38 -6.61
C HIS A 90 1.14 -4.18 -6.05
N LEU A 91 0.48 -4.35 -4.92
CA LEU A 91 -0.19 -3.27 -4.20
C LEU A 91 0.21 -3.24 -2.73
N GLY A 92 0.16 -2.05 -2.15
CA GLY A 92 0.58 -1.83 -0.76
C GLY A 92 -0.03 -0.57 -0.18
N ILE A 93 -0.11 -0.55 1.15
CA ILE A 93 -0.74 0.53 1.90
C ILE A 93 0.06 0.78 3.18
N SER A 94 0.08 2.02 3.63
CA SER A 94 0.55 2.37 4.96
C SER A 94 -0.34 3.48 5.53
N LEU A 95 -0.98 3.19 6.65
CA LEU A 95 -1.87 4.14 7.33
C LEU A 95 -1.14 4.78 8.51
N ARG A 96 -1.40 6.07 8.70
CA ARG A 96 -1.00 6.82 9.89
C ARG A 96 -1.56 6.16 11.15
N PRO A 97 -0.84 6.19 12.28
CA PRO A 97 -1.24 5.51 13.52
C PRO A 97 -2.70 5.72 13.91
N ASP A 98 -3.19 6.97 13.86
CA ASP A 98 -4.55 7.37 14.27
C ASP A 98 -5.67 6.85 13.34
N PHE A 99 -5.29 6.29 12.20
CA PHE A 99 -6.19 5.74 11.18
C PHE A 99 -6.20 4.21 11.16
N ARG A 100 -5.34 3.56 11.97
CA ARG A 100 -5.28 2.10 12.09
C ARG A 100 -6.44 1.57 12.94
N GLY A 101 -6.79 0.30 12.76
CA GLY A 101 -7.88 -0.35 13.52
C GLY A 101 -9.30 0.08 13.13
N ARG A 102 -9.47 1.02 12.20
CA ARG A 102 -10.76 1.59 11.78
C ARG A 102 -11.34 0.94 10.49
N ASN A 103 -10.88 -0.26 10.14
CA ASN A 103 -11.17 -0.96 8.87
C ASN A 103 -10.77 -0.25 7.56
N LEU A 104 -10.22 0.97 7.62
CA LEU A 104 -9.84 1.75 6.44
C LEU A 104 -8.89 1.02 5.49
N GLY A 105 -8.00 0.16 6.01
CA GLY A 105 -7.09 -0.62 5.16
C GLY A 105 -7.81 -1.52 4.16
N THR A 106 -9.00 -2.04 4.50
CA THR A 106 -9.81 -2.82 3.55
C THR A 106 -10.34 -1.94 2.42
N ASP A 107 -10.82 -0.75 2.75
CA ASP A 107 -11.33 0.22 1.76
C ASP A 107 -10.21 0.72 0.83
N VAL A 108 -9.00 0.93 1.37
CA VAL A 108 -7.83 1.29 0.55
C VAL A 108 -7.46 0.18 -0.43
N VAL A 109 -7.42 -1.08 0.01
CA VAL A 109 -7.15 -2.23 -0.88
C VAL A 109 -8.20 -2.30 -1.99
N ARG A 110 -9.49 -2.10 -1.66
CA ARG A 110 -10.57 -2.12 -2.65
C ARG A 110 -10.45 -1.00 -3.68
N ALA A 111 -10.11 0.21 -3.24
CA ALA A 111 -9.86 1.33 -4.16
C ALA A 111 -8.65 1.07 -5.07
N LEU A 112 -7.59 0.43 -4.56
CA LEU A 112 -6.46 -0.01 -5.39
C LEU A 112 -6.86 -1.11 -6.38
N CYS A 113 -7.75 -2.04 -6.00
CA CYS A 113 -8.29 -3.03 -6.91
C CYS A 113 -9.08 -2.39 -8.05
N GLU A 114 -9.94 -1.42 -7.76
CA GLU A 114 -10.67 -0.67 -8.78
C GLU A 114 -9.71 0.05 -9.73
N TYR A 115 -8.68 0.72 -9.19
CA TYR A 115 -7.65 1.34 -10.02
C TYR A 115 -6.92 0.31 -10.91
N GLY A 116 -6.48 -0.80 -10.34
CA GLY A 116 -5.74 -1.84 -11.05
C GLY A 116 -6.56 -2.52 -12.15
N PHE A 117 -7.76 -2.99 -11.83
CA PHE A 117 -8.58 -3.77 -12.76
C PHE A 117 -9.36 -2.90 -13.74
N VAL A 118 -9.96 -1.79 -13.30
CA VAL A 118 -10.82 -0.96 -14.16
C VAL A 118 -10.02 0.09 -14.92
N VAL A 119 -9.19 0.87 -14.20
CA VAL A 119 -8.49 2.01 -14.81
C VAL A 119 -7.25 1.55 -15.57
N ARG A 120 -6.47 0.61 -15.01
CA ARG A 120 -5.23 0.11 -15.60
C ARG A 120 -5.41 -1.16 -16.44
N GLY A 121 -6.59 -1.80 -16.38
CA GLY A 121 -6.87 -3.01 -17.14
C GLY A 121 -5.95 -4.17 -16.80
N LEU A 122 -5.44 -4.26 -15.57
CA LEU A 122 -4.60 -5.37 -15.12
C LEU A 122 -5.42 -6.67 -15.04
N GLN A 123 -4.77 -7.81 -15.17
CA GLN A 123 -5.38 -9.14 -15.01
C GLN A 123 -5.17 -9.69 -13.60
N ARG A 124 -4.09 -9.28 -12.91
CA ARG A 124 -3.74 -9.78 -11.58
C ARG A 124 -3.15 -8.69 -10.69
N LEU A 125 -3.57 -8.70 -9.42
CA LEU A 125 -2.95 -7.92 -8.35
C LEU A 125 -2.37 -8.85 -7.28
N GLN A 126 -1.24 -8.43 -6.70
CA GLN A 126 -0.52 -9.19 -5.68
C GLN A 126 -0.25 -8.34 -4.44
N ILE A 127 -0.30 -8.97 -3.28
CA ILE A 127 0.12 -8.42 -1.99
C ILE A 127 1.17 -9.35 -1.41
N GLU A 128 2.28 -8.77 -0.97
CA GLU A 128 3.30 -9.43 -0.16
C GLU A 128 3.36 -8.75 1.19
N THR A 129 3.28 -9.54 2.26
CA THR A 129 3.34 -9.00 3.61
C THR A 129 3.87 -10.04 4.58
N LEU A 130 4.39 -9.61 5.73
CA LEU A 130 4.84 -10.52 6.78
C LEU A 130 3.72 -11.49 7.17
N SER A 131 4.07 -12.74 7.37
CA SER A 131 3.14 -13.81 7.77
C SER A 131 2.41 -13.51 9.09
N ASP A 132 2.99 -12.67 9.95
CA ASP A 132 2.40 -12.20 11.21
C ASP A 132 1.57 -10.90 11.06
N ASN A 133 1.50 -10.30 9.87
CA ASN A 133 0.70 -9.10 9.59
C ASN A 133 -0.78 -9.46 9.38
N LEU A 134 -1.41 -9.99 10.43
CA LEU A 134 -2.82 -10.39 10.41
C LEU A 134 -3.78 -9.27 9.97
N PRO A 135 -3.57 -7.97 10.31
CA PRO A 135 -4.41 -6.89 9.81
C PRO A 135 -4.43 -6.82 8.28
N MET A 136 -3.27 -6.88 7.62
CA MET A 136 -3.16 -6.80 6.17
C MET A 136 -3.73 -8.05 5.50
N ILE A 137 -3.42 -9.25 6.03
CA ILE A 137 -3.97 -10.52 5.54
C ILE A 137 -5.50 -10.51 5.59
N LYS A 138 -6.09 -10.01 6.68
CA LYS A 138 -7.55 -9.88 6.81
C LYS A 138 -8.13 -8.87 5.83
N ALA A 139 -7.47 -7.73 5.61
CA ALA A 139 -7.91 -6.73 4.63
C ALA A 139 -7.89 -7.26 3.19
N ALA A 140 -6.83 -8.01 2.84
CA ALA A 140 -6.69 -8.69 1.55
C ALA A 140 -7.80 -9.73 1.36
N ALA A 141 -7.99 -10.64 2.33
CA ALA A 141 -9.02 -11.68 2.25
C ALA A 141 -10.44 -11.10 2.14
N ARG A 142 -10.76 -10.03 2.88
CA ARG A 142 -12.05 -9.29 2.77
C ARG A 142 -12.25 -8.57 1.43
N SER A 143 -11.18 -8.43 0.65
CA SER A 143 -11.19 -7.83 -0.68
C SER A 143 -11.16 -8.89 -1.79
N GLY A 144 -11.19 -10.18 -1.43
CA GLY A 144 -11.25 -11.30 -2.37
C GLY A 144 -9.92 -11.99 -2.64
N PHE A 145 -8.81 -11.52 -2.07
CA PHE A 145 -7.49 -12.14 -2.30
C PHE A 145 -7.40 -13.54 -1.69
N THR A 146 -6.70 -14.42 -2.39
CA THR A 146 -6.40 -15.79 -1.97
C THR A 146 -4.94 -15.90 -1.55
N LEU A 147 -4.66 -16.64 -0.47
CA LEU A 147 -3.29 -16.98 -0.07
C LEU A 147 -2.72 -18.02 -1.03
N GLU A 148 -1.60 -17.70 -1.68
CA GLU A 148 -0.99 -18.54 -2.71
C GLU A 148 0.31 -19.21 -2.25
N GLY A 149 0.98 -18.66 -1.24
CA GLY A 149 2.21 -19.26 -0.74
C GLY A 149 2.86 -18.49 0.40
N THR A 150 3.95 -19.08 0.90
CA THR A 150 4.80 -18.51 1.94
C THR A 150 6.24 -18.49 1.48
N LEU A 151 6.86 -17.31 1.52
CA LEU A 151 8.29 -17.12 1.30
C LEU A 151 8.99 -17.23 2.67
N ARG A 152 9.72 -18.33 2.88
CA ARG A 152 10.40 -18.58 4.16
C ARG A 152 11.63 -17.69 4.28
N ARG A 153 11.75 -16.96 5.40
CA ARG A 153 12.88 -16.10 5.75
C ARG A 153 13.23 -15.07 4.67
N SER A 154 12.23 -14.55 3.95
CA SER A 154 12.46 -13.60 2.85
C SER A 154 12.67 -12.16 3.31
N ALA A 155 12.11 -11.77 4.47
CA ALA A 155 12.20 -10.41 4.98
C ALA A 155 13.20 -10.28 6.14
N TRP A 156 14.09 -9.28 6.09
CA TRP A 156 14.89 -8.87 7.24
C TRP A 156 14.13 -7.84 8.05
N VAL A 157 13.75 -8.20 9.28
CA VAL A 157 12.90 -7.38 10.14
C VAL A 157 13.52 -7.30 11.52
N TYR A 158 13.99 -6.12 11.91
CA TYR A 158 14.41 -5.83 13.29
C TYR A 158 15.39 -6.86 13.90
N GLY A 159 16.39 -7.29 13.13
CA GLY A 159 17.44 -8.19 13.64
C GLY A 159 17.18 -9.68 13.40
N ALA A 160 16.06 -10.05 12.78
CA ALA A 160 15.75 -11.44 12.44
C ALA A 160 15.15 -11.56 11.04
N PHE A 161 15.29 -12.74 10.44
CA PHE A 161 14.55 -13.08 9.23
C PHE A 161 13.14 -13.54 9.58
N ALA A 162 12.15 -13.03 8.85
CA ALA A 162 10.74 -13.36 8.96
C ALA A 162 10.21 -13.93 7.65
N ASP A 163 9.13 -14.71 7.75
CA ASP A 163 8.43 -15.26 6.61
C ASP A 163 7.42 -14.24 6.06
N GLU A 164 7.29 -14.16 4.74
CA GLU A 164 6.24 -13.40 4.05
C GLU A 164 5.21 -14.33 3.43
N VAL A 165 3.99 -13.83 3.27
CA VAL A 165 2.92 -14.50 2.54
C VAL A 165 2.61 -13.74 1.24
N ILE A 166 2.32 -14.51 0.19
CA ILE A 166 1.88 -13.99 -1.10
C ILE A 166 0.37 -14.18 -1.18
N LEU A 167 -0.36 -13.09 -1.44
CA LEU A 167 -1.79 -13.13 -1.73
C LEU A 167 -2.04 -12.59 -3.13
N GLY A 168 -2.83 -13.32 -3.93
CA GLY A 168 -3.19 -12.93 -5.29
C GLY A 168 -4.70 -12.72 -5.45
N LEU A 169 -5.06 -11.84 -6.39
CA LEU A 169 -6.44 -11.66 -6.85
C LEU A 169 -6.44 -11.50 -8.37
N LEU A 170 -7.24 -12.32 -9.05
CA LEU A 170 -7.45 -12.23 -10.49
C LEU A 170 -8.63 -11.31 -10.82
N SER A 171 -8.58 -10.68 -11.99
CA SER A 171 -9.62 -9.74 -12.43
C SER A 171 -10.99 -10.40 -12.58
N GLU A 172 -11.05 -11.71 -12.88
CA GLU A 172 -12.30 -12.47 -13.01
C GLU A 172 -12.93 -12.85 -11.66
N GLU A 173 -12.12 -12.91 -10.61
CA GLU A 173 -12.57 -13.19 -9.23
C GLU A 173 -13.03 -11.91 -8.53
N TRP A 174 -12.53 -10.76 -8.99
CA TRP A 174 -12.84 -9.46 -8.43
C TRP A 174 -14.31 -9.09 -8.69
N LYS A 175 -14.99 -8.70 -7.62
CA LYS A 175 -16.37 -8.21 -7.66
C LYS A 175 -16.38 -6.72 -7.36
N PRO A 176 -16.87 -5.86 -8.28
CA PRO A 176 -17.05 -4.45 -8.00
C PRO A 176 -17.93 -4.27 -6.77
N GLN A 177 -17.58 -3.33 -5.90
CA GLN A 177 -18.44 -2.98 -4.78
C GLN A 177 -19.60 -2.11 -5.29
N SER A 178 -20.82 -2.51 -4.94
CA SER A 178 -22.04 -1.73 -5.17
C SER A 178 -22.12 -0.54 -4.22
#